data_AF-A0A161MBP1-F1
#
_entry.id   AF-A0A161MBP1-F1
#
_cell.length_a   1.000
_cell.length_b   1.000
_cell.length_c   1.000
_cell.angle_alpha   90.00
_cell.angle_beta   90.00
_cell.angle_gamma   90.00
#
_symmetry.space_group_name_H-M   'P 1'
#
loop_
_entity.id
_entity.type
_entity.pdbx_description
1 polymer ?
#
loop_
_entity_poly.entity_id
_entity_poly.type
_entity_poly.pdbx_seq_one_letter_code
_entity_poly.pdbx_strand_id
1 'polypeptide(L)' 'MEILGTSPINFETFLWICIGTGIAPMYPIINEILNNEDDETVITLMFGCRSPSEIIFREQLNSLSSYWNF' A
#
# COMPACT_ATOMS: atom_id res chain seq x y z
N MET A 1 -37.50 14.49 -3.38
CA MET A 1 -36.67 15.70 -3.53
C MET A 1 -35.39 15.44 -2.77
N GLU A 2 -34.33 15.49 -3.53
CA GLU A 2 -32.97 15.01 -3.30
C GLU A 2 -32.19 15.97 -2.39
N ILE A 3 -31.43 15.42 -1.45
CA ILE A 3 -30.04 15.82 -1.12
C ILE A 3 -29.39 14.70 -0.29
N LEU A 4 -29.08 13.59 -0.96
CA LEU A 4 -28.05 12.64 -0.53
C LEU A 4 -26.81 12.87 -1.40
N GLY A 5 -26.16 14.01 -1.18
CA GLY A 5 -24.78 14.26 -1.57
C GLY A 5 -24.13 14.83 -0.32
N THR A 6 -23.32 14.09 0.42
CA THR A 6 -22.09 13.45 -0.02
C THR A 6 -21.91 12.10 0.68
N SER A 7 -21.82 10.99 -0.05
CA SER A 7 -21.18 9.80 0.51
C SER A 7 -19.76 10.22 0.93
N PRO A 8 -19.31 9.97 2.18
CA PRO A 8 -17.90 10.13 2.47
C PRO A 8 -17.20 9.11 1.57
N ILE A 9 -16.26 9.59 0.77
CA ILE A 9 -15.35 8.74 0.05
C ILE A 9 -14.55 7.99 1.13
N ASN A 10 -15.03 6.82 1.55
CA ASN A 10 -14.45 5.99 2.61
C ASN A 10 -13.37 5.09 2.00
N PHE A 11 -12.25 5.68 1.56
CA PHE A 11 -11.06 4.89 1.26
C PHE A 11 -10.22 4.80 2.54
N GLU A 12 -9.96 3.59 3.02
CA GLU A 12 -9.00 3.41 4.11
C GLU A 12 -7.60 3.75 3.57
N THR A 13 -7.00 4.82 4.08
CA THR A 13 -5.64 5.21 3.71
C THR A 13 -4.68 4.76 4.80
N PHE A 14 -3.76 3.87 4.46
CA PHE A 14 -2.70 3.40 5.35
C PHE A 14 -1.38 4.11 5.07
N LEU A 15 -0.84 4.79 6.10
CA LEU A 15 0.55 5.24 6.10
C LEU A 15 1.39 4.22 6.88
N TRP A 16 2.30 3.54 6.19
CA TRP A 16 3.20 2.56 6.79
C TRP A 16 4.63 3.04 6.76
N ILE A 17 5.29 2.94 7.91
CA ILE A 17 6.69 3.32 8.08
C ILE A 17 7.40 2.11 8.69
N CYS A 18 8.44 1.63 8.01
CA CYS A 18 9.25 0.53 8.53
C CYS A 18 10.73 0.66 8.11
N ILE A 19 11.59 -0.09 8.80
CA ILE A 19 13.03 -0.12 8.55
C ILE A 19 13.48 -1.58 8.51
N GLY A 20 14.30 -1.95 7.52
CA GLY A 20 14.88 -3.29 7.41
C GLY A 20 13.81 -4.39 7.42
N THR A 21 13.97 -5.42 8.24
CA THR A 21 13.06 -6.58 8.28
C THR A 21 11.64 -6.25 8.75
N GLY A 22 11.39 -5.03 9.25
CA GLY A 22 10.05 -4.57 9.63
C GLY A 22 9.02 -4.55 8.47
N ILE A 23 9.47 -4.67 7.22
CA ILE A 23 8.59 -4.83 6.04
C ILE A 23 7.97 -6.23 5.93
N ALA A 24 8.54 -7.25 6.57
CA ALA A 24 8.08 -8.63 6.44
C ALA A 24 6.59 -8.85 6.78
N PRO A 25 6.04 -8.34 7.90
CA PRO A 25 4.62 -8.49 8.20
C PRO A 25 3.70 -7.67 7.28
N MET A 26 4.22 -6.63 6.63
CA MET A 26 3.46 -5.74 5.74
C MET A 26 3.20 -6.38 4.37
N TYR A 27 4.16 -7.15 3.87
CA TYR A 27 4.10 -7.76 2.54
C TYR A 27 2.85 -8.64 2.29
N PRO A 28 2.47 -9.61 3.15
CA PRO A 28 1.27 -10.42 2.91
C PRO A 28 -0.02 -9.58 2.95
N ILE A 29 -0.08 -8.53 3.77
CA ILE A 29 -1.24 -7.65 3.88
C ILE A 29 -1.41 -6.83 2.58
N ILE A 30 -0.31 -6.27 2.04
CA ILE A 30 -0.34 -5.59 0.74
C ILE A 30 -0.85 -6.55 -0.34
N ASN A 31 -0.37 -7.79 -0.33
CA ASN A 31 -0.80 -8.78 -1.31
C ASN A 31 -2.29 -9.15 -1.14
N GLU A 32 -2.82 -9.23 0.08
CA GLU A 32 -4.25 -9.47 0.32
C GLU A 32 -5.11 -8.32 -0.22
N ILE A 33 -4.75 -7.08 0.10
CA ILE A 33 -5.43 -5.87 -0.39
C ILE A 33 -5.42 -5.81 -1.92
N LEU A 34 -4.25 -5.94 -2.56
CA LEU A 34 -4.13 -5.78 -4.01
C LEU A 34 -4.77 -6.93 -4.83
N ASN A 35 -4.98 -8.10 -4.22
CA ASN A 35 -5.69 -9.21 -4.88
C ASN A 35 -7.22 -9.16 -4.69
N ASN A 36 -7.73 -8.19 -3.93
CA ASN A 36 -9.15 -7.94 -3.81
C ASN A 36 -9.56 -6.78 -4.75
N GLU A 37 -10.19 -7.08 -5.87
CA GLU A 37 -10.59 -6.08 -6.88
C GLU A 37 -11.63 -5.08 -6.38
N ASP A 38 -12.38 -5.43 -5.32
CA ASP A 38 -13.37 -4.55 -4.68
C ASP A 38 -12.76 -3.71 -3.53
N ASP A 39 -11.46 -3.87 -3.22
CA ASP A 39 -10.77 -3.14 -2.17
C ASP A 39 -10.12 -1.85 -2.72
N GLU A 40 -10.61 -0.71 -2.24
CA GLU A 40 -10.14 0.62 -2.65
C GLU A 40 -9.14 1.23 -1.63
N THR A 41 -8.52 0.40 -0.78
CA THR A 41 -7.52 0.82 0.20
C THR A 41 -6.28 1.40 -0.48
N VAL A 42 -5.84 2.58 0.00
CA VAL A 42 -4.64 3.25 -0.51
C VAL A 42 -3.49 3.09 0.48
N ILE A 43 -2.36 2.54 0.02
CA ILE A 43 -1.17 2.31 0.86
C ILE A 43 -0.05 3.28 0.47
N THR A 44 0.42 4.06 1.44
CA THR A 44 1.67 4.81 1.34
C THR A 44 2.72 4.14 2.21
N LEU A 45 3.78 3.59 1.60
CA LEU A 45 4.87 2.91 2.29
C LEU A 45 6.15 3.75 2.27
N MET A 46 6.68 4.08 3.45
CA MET A 46 7.99 4.67 3.64
C MET A 46 8.94 3.63 4.25
N PHE A 47 9.92 3.19 3.46
CA PHE A 47 10.89 2.17 3.84
C PHE A 47 12.29 2.77 4.08
N GLY A 48 12.87 2.53 5.25
CA GLY A 48 14.22 2.95 5.60
C GLY A 48 15.25 1.80 5.53
N CYS A 49 16.41 2.07 4.94
CA CYS A 49 17.57 1.18 4.94
C CYS A 49 18.88 1.97 4.77
N ARG A 50 20.03 1.34 5.00
CA ARG A 50 21.34 2.02 4.93
C ARG A 50 21.82 2.22 3.50
N SER A 51 21.49 1.31 2.61
CA SER A 51 21.87 1.34 1.20
C SER A 51 20.74 0.80 0.32
N PRO A 52 20.58 1.26 -0.93
CA PRO A 52 19.53 0.76 -1.83
C PRO A 52 19.59 -0.76 -2.09
N SER A 53 20.78 -1.36 -1.99
CA SER A 53 20.97 -2.82 -2.08
C SER A 53 20.36 -3.60 -0.93
N GLU A 54 20.04 -2.94 0.19
CA GLU A 54 19.40 -3.56 1.37
C GLU A 54 17.88 -3.43 1.34
N ILE A 55 17.29 -2.90 0.27
CA ILE A 55 15.83 -2.84 0.14
C ILE A 55 15.31 -4.28 -0.01
N ILE A 56 14.72 -4.77 1.07
CA ILE A 56 14.06 -6.08 1.11
C ILE A 56 12.80 -6.01 0.24
N PHE A 57 12.58 -7.05 -0.59
CA PHE A 57 11.48 -7.14 -1.55
C PHE A 57 11.43 -6.03 -2.60
N ARG A 58 12.56 -5.40 -2.95
CA ARG A 58 12.61 -4.28 -3.90
C ARG A 58 11.84 -4.53 -5.20
N GLU A 59 12.12 -5.63 -5.89
CA GLU A 59 11.50 -5.93 -7.18
C GLU A 59 10.00 -6.24 -7.03
N GLN A 60 9.62 -6.95 -5.96
CA GLN A 60 8.22 -7.24 -5.67
C GLN A 60 7.44 -5.97 -5.34
N LEU A 61 7.97 -5.10 -4.47
CA LEU A 61 7.35 -3.83 -4.11
C LEU A 61 7.24 -2.89 -5.32
N ASN A 62 8.25 -2.85 -6.20
CA ASN A 62 8.16 -2.11 -7.47
C ASN A 62 7.03 -2.65 -8.36
N SER A 63 6.94 -3.98 -8.49
CA SER A 63 5.87 -4.63 -9.26
C SER A 63 4.49 -4.32 -8.68
N LEU A 64 4.33 -4.37 -7.36
CA LEU A 64 3.07 -4.07 -6.67
C LEU A 64 2.72 -2.58 -6.78
N SER A 65 3.72 -1.69 -6.71
CA SER A 65 3.50 -0.24 -6.92
C SER A 65 3.12 0.10 -8.35
N SER A 66 3.40 -0.77 -9.33
CA SER A 66 2.94 -0.58 -10.71
C SER A 66 1.45 -0.86 -10.86
N TYR A 67 0.81 -1.46 -9.85
CA TYR A 67 -0.63 -1.64 -9.80
C TYR A 67 -1.28 -0.30 -9.44
N TRP A 68 -2.10 0.25 -10.34
CA TRP A 68 -2.96 1.43 -10.12
C TRP A 68 -2.27 2.79 -9.80
N ASN A 69 -0.95 2.91 -9.88
CA ASN A 69 -0.25 4.20 -9.83
C ASN A 69 0.07 4.72 -11.25
N PHE A 70 -0.94 5.28 -11.93
CA PHE A 70 -0.81 5.94 -13.25
C PHE A 70 -0.32 7.39 -13.14
#